data_AF-A0A0E0G4U6-F1
#
_entry.id   AF-A0A0E0G4U6-F1
#
_cell.length_a   1.000
_cell.length_b   1.000
_cell.length_c   1.000
_cell.angle_alpha   90.00
_cell.angle_beta   90.00
_cell.angle_gamma   90.00
#
_symmetry.space_group_name_H-M   'P 1'
#
loop_
_entity.id
_entity.type
_entity.pdbx_description
1 polymer ?
#
loop_
_entity_poly.entity_id
_entity_poly.type
_entity_poly.pdbx_seq_one_letter_code
_entity_poly.pdbx_strand_id
1 'polypeptide(L)'
;MASLSTPPATAGVSPSPRPSLLAYKKAAGLTPSPWCGWRRAAVATAATSSNRTAAPAETIVTGNDVPLLSFAEVAERLDEFHASGTRNQNYMAMYSSIFGGITTNPSAMVIPIDDHMVHRGHGVFDTAAIMNGHLYELEQHLDRFLKSASMAKITLPFDRSTIRSILIQTVSASKCTQGSLRYWLSVGPGDFQLSSAGCANSALYAIVIESPSLPVPAGCKVITSSIPIKSQQFAVMKSVNYLPNALTKVEGEENGGFTGIWLDEEDFVAEGSNMNVGFVTQSKELLMPRFDKILSGCTAKRVLTLAKQLVADGRLSGISSRNVSVQEGKAADEMMLIGSGILVKPVVQWDDQIIGSGKEGPIAQMLFNLILEDMRSGPPSVRIPVSY
;
A
#
# COMPACT_ATOMS: atom_id res chain seq x y z
N MET A 1 -12.10 -72.77 6.32
CA MET A 1 -12.58 -72.22 5.04
C MET A 1 -12.77 -70.72 5.24
N ALA A 2 -12.14 -69.79 4.54
CA ALA A 2 -11.14 -69.86 3.49
C ALA A 2 -10.25 -68.61 3.61
N SER A 3 -8.95 -68.85 3.42
CA SER A 3 -7.86 -67.88 3.27
C SER A 3 -7.83 -67.29 1.86
N LEU A 4 -7.55 -66.00 1.73
CA LEU A 4 -7.08 -65.36 0.49
C LEU A 4 -6.03 -64.31 0.91
N SER A 5 -4.74 -64.64 0.92
CA SER A 5 -3.78 -64.59 -0.20
C SER A 5 -3.49 -63.18 -0.72
N THR A 6 -2.33 -62.67 -0.31
CA THR A 6 -1.62 -61.48 -0.81
C THR A 6 -1.17 -61.65 -2.27
N PRO A 7 -1.12 -60.56 -3.07
CA PRO A 7 -0.28 -60.46 -4.27
C PRO A 7 0.96 -59.57 -4.04
N PRO A 8 1.97 -59.64 -4.94
CA PRO A 8 3.36 -59.31 -4.62
C PRO A 8 3.77 -57.85 -4.86
N ALA A 9 4.88 -57.49 -4.23
CA ALA A 9 5.57 -56.21 -4.35
C ALA A 9 6.17 -55.99 -5.76
N THR A 10 5.95 -54.78 -6.30
CA THR A 10 6.72 -54.24 -7.44
C THR A 10 7.59 -53.09 -6.97
N ALA A 11 8.86 -53.16 -7.38
CA ALA A 11 9.93 -52.26 -7.00
C ALA A 11 9.85 -50.89 -7.69
N GLY A 12 10.19 -49.85 -6.90
CA GLY A 12 11.13 -48.78 -7.27
C GLY A 12 10.77 -47.81 -8.38
N VAL A 13 10.41 -46.58 -8.01
CA VAL A 13 10.90 -45.35 -8.66
C VAL A 13 11.05 -44.26 -7.59
N SER A 14 12.27 -43.78 -7.36
CA SER A 14 12.53 -42.59 -6.55
C SER A 14 12.29 -41.32 -7.39
N PRO A 15 11.76 -40.23 -6.82
CA PRO A 15 11.71 -38.96 -7.52
C PRO A 15 13.08 -38.28 -7.48
N SER A 16 13.66 -38.06 -8.67
CA SER A 16 14.88 -37.29 -8.89
C SER A 16 14.74 -35.83 -8.43
N PRO A 17 15.78 -35.21 -7.83
CA PRO A 17 15.78 -33.79 -7.51
C PRO A 17 15.95 -32.93 -8.78
N ARG A 18 15.15 -31.86 -8.89
CA ARG A 18 15.27 -30.84 -9.97
C ARG A 18 16.55 -30.02 -9.78
N PRO A 19 17.27 -29.64 -10.86
CA PRO A 19 18.48 -28.83 -10.75
C PRO A 19 18.15 -27.35 -10.47
N SER A 20 18.94 -26.74 -9.59
CA SER A 20 18.96 -25.31 -9.31
C SER A 20 19.58 -24.53 -10.47
N LEU A 21 18.98 -23.38 -10.78
CA LEU A 21 19.51 -22.35 -11.69
C LEU A 21 20.72 -21.66 -11.04
N LEU A 22 21.88 -22.33 -11.05
CA LEU A 22 23.16 -21.72 -10.70
C LEU A 22 24.27 -22.30 -11.59
N ALA A 23 24.17 -22.09 -12.90
CA ALA A 23 25.22 -22.52 -13.83
C ALA A 23 25.26 -21.64 -15.09
N TYR A 24 25.69 -20.39 -14.96
CA TYR A 24 26.26 -19.64 -16.08
C TYR A 24 27.37 -18.73 -15.57
N LYS A 25 28.54 -19.31 -15.27
CA LYS A 25 29.83 -18.60 -15.17
C LYS A 25 30.97 -19.60 -15.32
N LYS A 26 31.47 -19.76 -16.54
CA LYS A 26 32.91 -19.81 -16.87
C LYS A 26 33.11 -20.09 -18.36
N ALA A 27 33.79 -19.14 -19.02
CA ALA A 27 35.00 -19.34 -19.81
C ALA A 27 34.97 -18.58 -21.14
N ALA A 28 35.58 -17.39 -21.13
CA ALA A 28 36.46 -16.97 -22.21
C ALA A 28 37.53 -16.08 -21.56
N GLY A 29 38.77 -16.58 -21.53
CA GLY A 29 39.92 -15.82 -21.04
C GLY A 29 40.36 -14.78 -22.05
N LEU A 30 40.96 -13.69 -21.57
CA LEU A 30 42.04 -12.92 -22.22
C LEU A 30 42.58 -11.89 -21.20
N THR A 31 43.88 -11.65 -21.31
CA THR A 31 44.85 -11.00 -20.40
C THR A 31 44.63 -9.52 -20.09
N PRO A 32 45.22 -8.95 -19.01
CA PRO A 32 45.14 -7.52 -18.73
C PRO A 32 46.21 -6.73 -19.51
N SER A 33 45.80 -5.64 -20.15
CA SER A 33 46.68 -4.59 -20.69
C SER A 33 46.29 -3.24 -20.06
N PRO A 34 47.25 -2.38 -19.67
CA PRO A 34 46.97 -1.06 -19.11
C PRO A 34 47.15 0.05 -20.18
N TRP A 35 46.38 1.15 -20.02
CA TRP A 35 46.61 2.54 -20.46
C TRP A 35 45.48 3.22 -21.25
N CYS A 36 45.18 4.45 -20.79
CA CYS A 36 44.55 5.61 -21.45
C CYS A 36 43.12 5.43 -22.00
N GLY A 37 42.13 6.30 -21.75
CA GLY A 37 42.12 7.69 -21.34
C GLY A 37 41.03 8.40 -22.15
N TRP A 38 40.38 9.39 -21.52
CA TRP A 38 39.54 10.46 -22.11
C TRP A 38 38.00 10.33 -22.14
N ARG A 39 37.42 11.35 -21.49
CA ARG A 39 36.16 12.08 -21.77
C ARG A 39 34.87 11.51 -21.19
N ARG A 40 34.60 11.90 -19.93
CA ARG A 40 33.22 12.17 -19.48
C ARG A 40 32.72 13.44 -20.17
N ALA A 41 31.67 13.29 -20.97
CA ALA A 41 30.82 14.41 -21.36
C ALA A 41 29.95 14.79 -20.15
N ALA A 42 29.92 16.08 -19.85
CA ALA A 42 29.13 16.65 -18.77
C ALA A 42 27.64 16.55 -19.12
N VAL A 43 26.87 15.91 -18.24
CA VAL A 43 25.42 16.08 -18.17
C VAL A 43 25.15 16.94 -16.95
N ALA A 44 24.56 18.11 -17.18
CA ALA A 44 24.22 19.09 -16.16
C ALA A 44 23.21 18.48 -15.17
N THR A 45 23.67 18.16 -13.97
CA THR A 45 22.81 17.89 -12.82
C THR A 45 22.26 19.21 -12.29
N ALA A 46 20.95 19.40 -12.41
CA ALA A 46 20.23 20.41 -11.64
C ALA A 46 20.42 20.09 -10.15
N ALA A 47 21.05 21.02 -9.43
CA ALA A 47 21.30 20.91 -8.02
C ALA A 47 19.98 21.03 -7.24
N THR A 48 19.53 19.94 -6.63
CA THR A 48 18.67 20.00 -5.45
C THR A 48 19.55 19.82 -4.22
N SER A 49 19.83 20.92 -3.54
CA SER A 49 20.47 20.94 -2.24
C SER A 49 19.54 20.34 -1.18
N SER A 50 19.88 19.16 -0.69
CA SER A 50 19.45 18.71 0.64
C SER A 50 20.46 17.74 1.25
N ASN A 51 21.72 18.18 1.39
CA ASN A 51 22.58 17.58 2.41
C ASN A 51 22.08 18.04 3.79
N ARG A 52 21.06 17.35 4.33
CA ARG A 52 20.84 17.30 5.77
C ARG A 52 21.34 15.94 6.24
N THR A 53 22.59 15.92 6.68
CA THR A 53 23.06 14.90 7.63
C THR A 53 22.20 15.02 8.88
N ALA A 54 21.21 14.14 9.04
CA ALA A 54 20.54 13.97 10.32
C ALA A 54 21.61 13.50 11.31
N ALA A 55 21.85 14.28 12.36
CA ALA A 55 22.66 13.82 13.48
C ALA A 55 22.04 12.51 14.01
N PRO A 56 22.84 11.50 14.39
CA PRO A 56 22.29 10.32 15.04
C PRO A 56 21.55 10.81 16.29
N ALA A 57 20.27 10.47 16.41
CA ALA A 57 19.52 10.73 17.64
C ALA A 57 20.31 10.11 18.79
N GLU A 58 20.79 10.93 19.72
CA GLU A 58 21.47 10.44 20.91
C GLU A 58 20.56 9.41 21.57
N THR A 59 21.00 8.16 21.64
CA THR A 59 20.27 7.10 22.34
C THR A 59 20.17 7.50 23.81
N ILE A 60 18.94 7.61 24.32
CA ILE A 60 18.62 7.99 25.71
C ILE A 60 19.28 7.04 26.73
N VAL A 61 19.68 5.84 26.30
CA VAL A 61 20.44 4.90 27.12
C VAL A 61 21.94 5.23 27.02
N THR A 62 22.45 5.96 28.01
CA THR A 62 23.88 6.24 28.18
C THR A 62 24.47 5.26 29.22
N GLY A 63 25.03 4.15 28.76
CA GLY A 63 25.64 3.11 29.61
C GLY A 63 25.00 1.73 29.46
N ASN A 64 25.36 0.79 30.34
CA ASN A 64 24.84 -0.58 30.35
C ASN A 64 23.54 -0.74 31.16
N ASP A 65 23.11 0.30 31.89
CA ASP A 65 21.95 0.23 32.77
C ASP A 65 20.69 0.81 32.09
N VAL A 66 19.63 0.01 32.03
CA VAL A 66 18.32 0.41 31.48
C VAL A 66 17.42 0.88 32.64
N PRO A 67 16.94 2.14 32.64
CA PRO A 67 16.15 2.67 33.75
C PRO A 67 14.74 2.05 33.81
N LEU A 68 14.25 1.82 35.04
CA LEU A 68 12.84 1.51 35.30
C LEU A 68 12.06 2.82 35.42
N LEU A 69 11.03 3.00 34.59
CA LEU A 69 10.25 4.24 34.53
C LEU A 69 8.84 4.02 35.06
N SER A 70 8.33 4.99 35.79
CA SER A 70 6.91 5.16 36.09
C SER A 70 6.13 5.59 34.85
N PHE A 71 4.80 5.46 34.89
CA PHE A 71 3.94 5.90 33.79
C PHE A 71 4.08 7.41 33.49
N ALA A 72 4.22 8.23 34.53
CA ALA A 72 4.41 9.68 34.37
C ALA A 72 5.73 9.99 33.65
N GLU A 73 6.83 9.35 34.05
CA GLU A 73 8.13 9.52 33.38
C GLU A 73 8.09 9.03 31.92
N VAL A 74 7.34 7.97 31.62
CA VAL A 74 7.13 7.53 30.23
C VAL A 74 6.36 8.59 29.43
N ALA A 75 5.28 9.14 29.98
CA ALA A 75 4.48 10.17 29.31
C ALA A 75 5.32 11.43 29.02
N GLU A 76 6.08 11.91 30.00
CA GLU A 76 6.99 13.04 29.85
C GLU A 76 8.04 12.79 28.75
N ARG A 77 8.67 11.61 28.74
CA ARG A 77 9.64 11.25 27.69
C ARG A 77 9.02 11.13 26.31
N LEU A 78 7.76 10.68 26.20
CA LEU A 78 7.04 10.65 24.92
C LEU A 78 6.74 12.07 24.42
N ASP A 79 6.37 12.98 25.31
CA ASP A 79 6.20 14.41 24.98
C ASP A 79 7.52 15.03 24.51
N GLU A 80 8.63 14.78 25.20
CA GLU A 80 9.97 15.24 24.80
C GLU A 80 10.42 14.64 23.46
N PHE A 81 10.20 13.34 23.25
CA PHE A 81 10.51 12.67 21.98
C PHE A 81 9.72 13.28 20.82
N HIS A 82 8.46 13.66 21.05
CA HIS A 82 7.63 14.29 20.03
C HIS A 82 8.00 15.76 19.79
N ALA A 83 8.41 16.49 20.82
CA ALA A 83 8.89 17.85 20.69
C ALA A 83 10.24 17.94 19.94
N SER A 84 11.11 16.94 20.12
CA SER A 84 12.45 16.89 19.52
C SER A 84 12.50 16.31 18.10
N GLY A 85 11.52 15.50 17.71
CA GLY A 85 11.48 14.87 16.40
C GLY A 85 10.95 15.78 15.30
N THR A 86 11.69 15.92 14.20
CA THR A 86 11.11 16.38 12.91
C THR A 86 10.24 15.27 12.34
N ARG A 87 8.93 15.33 12.58
CA ARG A 87 7.96 14.51 11.83
C ARG A 87 7.71 15.12 10.45
N ASN A 88 7.79 14.29 9.41
CA ASN A 88 7.41 14.69 8.06
C ASN A 88 5.88 14.76 7.85
N GLN A 89 5.10 14.18 8.77
CA GLN A 89 3.64 14.17 8.72
C GLN A 89 3.04 14.73 10.00
N ASN A 90 1.93 15.46 9.85
CA ASN A 90 1.21 16.09 10.95
C ASN A 90 0.02 15.21 11.35
N TYR A 91 0.07 14.61 12.54
CA TYR A 91 -1.00 13.76 13.09
C TYR A 91 -1.89 14.60 14.00
N MET A 92 -3.16 14.69 13.65
CA MET A 92 -4.07 15.71 14.20
C MET A 92 -4.96 15.16 15.32
N ALA A 93 -5.43 13.92 15.18
CA ALA A 93 -6.24 13.25 16.19
C ALA A 93 -6.11 11.74 16.05
N MET A 94 -6.26 11.01 17.15
CA MET A 94 -6.38 9.56 17.15
C MET A 94 -7.56 9.12 18.03
N TYR A 95 -8.41 8.25 17.51
CA TYR A 95 -9.35 7.45 18.30
C TYR A 95 -8.72 6.11 18.68
N SER A 96 -9.01 5.64 19.90
CA SER A 96 -8.68 4.29 20.35
C SER A 96 -9.83 3.73 21.18
N SER A 97 -10.31 2.54 20.84
CA SER A 97 -11.29 1.82 21.68
C SER A 97 -10.68 1.30 22.98
N ILE A 98 -9.35 1.26 23.11
CA ILE A 98 -8.67 0.80 24.34
C ILE A 98 -8.91 1.76 25.49
N PHE A 99 -8.75 3.06 25.25
CA PHE A 99 -9.09 4.11 26.22
C PHE A 99 -10.46 4.74 25.97
N GLY A 100 -11.17 4.31 24.91
CA GLY A 100 -12.56 4.68 24.65
C GLY A 100 -12.80 6.11 24.19
N GLY A 101 -11.81 6.78 23.58
CA GLY A 101 -11.90 8.21 23.28
C GLY A 101 -11.03 8.68 22.12
N ILE A 102 -11.02 10.00 21.90
CA ILE A 102 -10.18 10.69 20.93
C ILE A 102 -9.13 11.53 21.67
N THR A 103 -7.87 11.45 21.26
CA THR A 103 -6.80 12.33 21.72
C THR A 103 -6.25 13.18 20.57
N THR A 104 -5.94 14.44 20.86
CA THR A 104 -5.20 15.32 19.96
C THR A 104 -3.75 15.52 20.42
N ASN A 105 -3.35 14.90 21.54
CA ASN A 105 -1.95 14.88 21.97
C ASN A 105 -1.21 13.78 21.18
N PRO A 106 -0.22 14.11 20.31
CA PRO A 106 0.54 13.13 19.55
C PRO A 106 1.23 12.06 20.39
N SER A 107 1.61 12.37 21.64
CA SER A 107 2.29 11.46 22.59
C SER A 107 1.38 10.37 23.12
N ALA A 108 0.08 10.63 23.15
CA ALA A 108 -0.92 9.63 23.49
C ALA A 108 -1.39 8.81 22.28
N MET A 109 -0.89 9.10 21.06
CA MET A 109 -1.24 8.36 19.84
C MET A 109 -0.41 7.07 19.73
N VAL A 110 -0.64 6.15 20.68
CA VAL A 110 0.10 4.89 20.81
C VAL A 110 -0.84 3.68 20.76
N ILE A 111 -0.30 2.53 20.39
CA ILE A 111 -1.01 1.24 20.38
C ILE A 111 -0.32 0.32 21.41
N PRO A 112 -1.08 -0.46 22.20
CA PRO A 112 -0.51 -1.43 23.14
C PRO A 112 0.36 -2.47 22.42
N ILE A 113 1.52 -2.81 23.01
CA ILE A 113 2.46 -3.78 22.42
C ILE A 113 1.91 -5.22 22.41
N ASP A 114 0.98 -5.52 23.31
CA ASP A 114 0.26 -6.79 23.45
C ASP A 114 -0.97 -6.89 22.54
N ASP A 115 -1.23 -5.88 21.71
CA ASP A 115 -2.23 -5.99 20.64
C ASP A 115 -1.73 -6.91 19.53
N HIS A 116 -2.52 -7.94 19.18
CA HIS A 116 -2.15 -8.95 18.19
C HIS A 116 -1.81 -8.38 16.80
N MET A 117 -2.34 -7.22 16.44
CA MET A 117 -1.97 -6.54 15.19
C MET A 117 -0.49 -6.15 15.18
N VAL A 118 0.09 -5.79 16.33
CA VAL A 118 1.48 -5.32 16.45
C VAL A 118 2.46 -6.48 16.35
N HIS A 119 2.22 -7.57 17.09
CA HIS A 119 3.19 -8.66 17.20
C HIS A 119 2.84 -9.91 16.37
N ARG A 120 1.64 -10.00 15.79
CA ARG A 120 1.21 -11.10 14.89
C ARG A 120 0.73 -10.63 13.51
N GLY A 121 0.45 -9.34 13.32
CA GLY A 121 -0.17 -8.86 12.09
C GLY A 121 -1.65 -9.27 11.95
N HIS A 122 -2.32 -9.66 13.05
CA HIS A 122 -3.74 -10.05 13.03
C HIS A 122 -4.64 -8.81 13.11
N GLY A 123 -4.62 -8.03 12.04
CA GLY A 123 -5.43 -6.82 11.90
C GLY A 123 -5.67 -6.43 10.45
N VAL A 124 -6.64 -5.56 10.25
CA VAL A 124 -7.00 -4.97 8.95
C VAL A 124 -7.07 -3.47 9.05
N PHE A 125 -6.95 -2.77 7.92
CA PHE A 125 -7.02 -1.31 7.90
C PHE A 125 -7.63 -0.79 6.61
N ASP A 126 -8.11 0.44 6.63
CA ASP A 126 -8.47 1.17 5.43
C ASP A 126 -8.12 2.66 5.55
N THR A 127 -8.31 3.43 4.49
CA THR A 127 -7.97 4.86 4.41
C THR A 127 -8.97 5.58 3.55
N ALA A 128 -9.60 6.62 4.08
CA ALA A 128 -10.43 7.56 3.33
C ALA A 128 -9.69 8.91 3.22
N ALA A 129 -9.82 9.57 2.06
CA ALA A 129 -9.27 10.92 1.89
C ALA A 129 -10.20 11.96 2.52
N ILE A 130 -9.62 13.01 3.07
CA ILE A 130 -10.31 14.21 3.54
C ILE A 130 -10.04 15.31 2.51
N MET A 131 -11.10 15.79 1.85
CA MET A 131 -11.02 16.84 0.84
C MET A 131 -12.10 17.90 1.07
N ASN A 132 -11.69 19.16 1.20
CA ASN A 132 -12.58 20.32 1.43
C ASN A 132 -13.61 20.05 2.54
N GLY A 133 -13.17 19.45 3.65
CA GLY A 133 -14.05 19.14 4.78
C GLY A 133 -14.98 17.93 4.58
N HIS A 134 -14.73 17.09 3.57
CA HIS A 134 -15.52 15.90 3.29
C HIS A 134 -14.66 14.64 3.32
N LEU A 135 -15.20 13.55 3.84
CA LEU A 135 -14.63 12.22 3.70
C LEU A 135 -15.07 11.62 2.36
N TYR A 136 -14.11 11.34 1.50
CA TYR A 136 -14.34 10.80 0.16
C TYR A 136 -14.42 9.27 0.17
N GLU A 137 -15.46 8.74 -0.49
CA GLU A 137 -15.79 7.31 -0.61
C GLU A 137 -15.82 6.53 0.72
N LEU A 138 -16.13 7.19 1.85
CA LEU A 138 -16.07 6.56 3.18
C LEU A 138 -16.96 5.32 3.27
N GLU A 139 -18.16 5.32 2.69
CA GLU A 139 -19.03 4.14 2.71
C GLU A 139 -18.40 2.96 1.97
N GLN A 140 -17.79 3.21 0.81
CA GLN A 140 -17.13 2.18 0.00
C GLN A 140 -15.90 1.61 0.70
N HIS A 141 -15.13 2.48 1.36
CA HIS A 141 -14.01 2.07 2.20
C HIS A 141 -14.46 1.29 3.44
N LEU A 142 -15.54 1.70 4.11
CA LEU A 142 -16.14 0.97 5.24
C LEU A 142 -16.60 -0.43 4.82
N ASP A 143 -17.26 -0.57 3.68
CA ASP A 143 -17.73 -1.88 3.20
C ASP A 143 -16.55 -2.83 2.95
N ARG A 144 -15.46 -2.33 2.35
CA ARG A 144 -14.23 -3.13 2.15
C ARG A 144 -13.53 -3.45 3.47
N PHE A 145 -13.50 -2.50 4.40
CA PHE A 145 -12.91 -2.66 5.72
C PHE A 145 -13.60 -3.77 6.51
N LEU A 146 -14.92 -3.75 6.57
CA LEU A 146 -15.71 -4.78 7.25
C LEU A 146 -15.63 -6.14 6.55
N LYS A 147 -15.58 -6.17 5.21
CA LYS A 147 -15.31 -7.40 4.46
C LYS A 147 -13.94 -7.97 4.83
N SER A 148 -12.91 -7.13 4.92
CA SER A 148 -11.56 -7.54 5.31
C SER A 148 -11.54 -8.09 6.74
N ALA A 149 -12.22 -7.42 7.68
CA ALA A 149 -12.35 -7.88 9.06
C ALA A 149 -13.03 -9.25 9.16
N SER A 150 -14.11 -9.46 8.40
CA SER A 150 -14.80 -10.75 8.32
C SER A 150 -13.89 -11.85 7.80
N MET A 151 -13.14 -11.60 6.71
CA MET A 151 -12.17 -12.56 6.16
C MET A 151 -11.03 -12.87 7.14
N ALA A 152 -10.62 -11.87 7.93
CA ALA A 152 -9.61 -12.01 8.98
C ALA A 152 -10.15 -12.65 10.28
N LYS A 153 -11.44 -13.00 10.33
CA LYS A 153 -12.12 -13.52 11.53
C LYS A 153 -12.01 -12.60 12.75
N ILE A 154 -12.05 -11.28 12.51
CA ILE A 154 -12.07 -10.27 13.57
C ILE A 154 -13.53 -9.99 13.93
N THR A 155 -13.85 -10.15 15.21
CA THR A 155 -15.18 -9.78 15.74
C THR A 155 -15.26 -8.26 15.81
N LEU A 156 -16.36 -7.67 15.35
CA LEU A 156 -16.49 -6.22 15.36
C LEU A 156 -16.75 -5.73 16.80
N PRO A 157 -15.97 -4.76 17.33
CA PRO A 157 -16.23 -4.19 18.64
C PRO A 157 -17.46 -3.27 18.65
N PHE A 158 -17.86 -2.78 17.48
CA PHE A 158 -19.02 -1.91 17.29
C PHE A 158 -19.73 -2.28 16.00
N ASP A 159 -21.01 -1.93 15.88
CA ASP A 159 -21.72 -2.06 14.61
C ASP A 159 -21.21 -1.04 13.57
N ARG A 160 -21.55 -1.28 12.30
CA ARG A 160 -21.12 -0.44 11.17
C ARG A 160 -21.46 1.05 11.37
N SER A 161 -22.63 1.35 11.93
CA SER A 161 -23.10 2.73 12.12
C SER A 161 -22.30 3.45 13.20
N THR A 162 -21.97 2.75 14.29
CA THR A 162 -21.09 3.24 15.36
C THR A 162 -19.67 3.45 14.86
N ILE A 163 -19.09 2.48 14.12
CA ILE A 163 -17.75 2.65 13.50
C ILE A 163 -17.73 3.89 12.62
N ARG A 164 -18.69 4.03 11.71
CA ARG A 164 -18.83 5.20 10.84
C ARG A 164 -18.90 6.50 11.65
N SER A 165 -19.70 6.54 12.71
CA SER A 165 -19.84 7.72 13.57
C SER A 165 -18.52 8.08 14.26
N ILE A 166 -17.81 7.10 14.83
CA ILE A 166 -16.49 7.27 15.45
C ILE A 166 -15.49 7.86 14.45
N LEU A 167 -15.45 7.32 13.23
CA LEU A 167 -14.56 7.79 12.17
C LEU A 167 -14.82 9.26 11.81
N ILE A 168 -16.08 9.65 11.65
CA ILE A 168 -16.46 11.05 11.35
C ILE A 168 -16.13 11.97 12.53
N GLN A 169 -16.43 11.56 13.76
CA GLN A 169 -16.12 12.34 14.98
C GLN A 169 -14.62 12.52 15.18
N THR A 170 -13.81 11.51 14.83
CA THR A 170 -12.33 11.62 14.88
C THR A 170 -11.83 12.69 13.93
N VAL A 171 -12.39 12.78 12.72
CA VAL A 171 -12.06 13.85 11.76
C VAL A 171 -12.55 15.21 12.24
N SER A 172 -13.78 15.29 12.76
CA SER A 172 -14.33 16.53 13.33
C SER A 172 -13.42 17.08 14.45
N ALA A 173 -13.07 16.25 15.44
CA ALA A 173 -12.21 16.63 16.55
C ALA A 173 -10.82 17.11 16.12
N SER A 174 -10.32 16.61 14.97
CA SER A 174 -9.02 16.99 14.42
C SER A 174 -9.01 18.38 13.76
N LYS A 175 -10.18 18.93 13.40
CA LYS A 175 -10.34 20.16 12.59
C LYS A 175 -9.67 20.11 11.20
N CYS A 176 -9.19 18.94 10.77
CA CYS A 176 -8.50 18.76 9.51
C CYS A 176 -9.48 18.71 8.35
N THR A 177 -9.35 19.64 7.40
CA THR A 177 -10.20 19.72 6.19
C THR A 177 -9.53 19.19 4.93
N GLN A 178 -8.22 18.89 5.00
CA GLN A 178 -7.38 18.39 3.89
C GLN A 178 -6.38 17.35 4.42
N GLY A 179 -6.52 16.10 4.01
CA GLY A 179 -5.65 15.03 4.51
C GLY A 179 -6.20 13.63 4.28
N SER A 180 -5.96 12.75 5.24
CA SER A 180 -6.50 11.40 5.23
C SER A 180 -6.91 10.93 6.63
N LEU A 181 -7.95 10.10 6.66
CA LEU A 181 -8.36 9.32 7.81
C LEU A 181 -7.93 7.87 7.55
N ARG A 182 -7.03 7.35 8.39
CA ARG A 182 -6.63 5.93 8.36
C ARG A 182 -7.12 5.23 9.61
N TYR A 183 -7.60 4.01 9.49
CA TYR A 183 -8.22 3.30 10.60
C TYR A 183 -7.99 1.80 10.51
N TRP A 184 -7.94 1.15 11.68
CA TRP A 184 -7.55 -0.23 11.87
C TRP A 184 -8.55 -0.97 12.76
N LEU A 185 -8.77 -2.24 12.45
CA LEU A 185 -9.40 -3.20 13.34
C LEU A 185 -8.38 -4.28 13.66
N SER A 186 -8.19 -4.53 14.95
CA SER A 186 -7.37 -5.60 15.48
C SER A 186 -8.24 -6.60 16.25
N VAL A 187 -7.76 -7.85 16.35
CA VAL A 187 -8.26 -8.80 17.34
C VAL A 187 -8.11 -8.29 18.78
N GLY A 188 -7.16 -7.39 19.01
CA GLY A 188 -7.00 -6.62 20.24
C GLY A 188 -5.88 -7.12 21.16
N PRO A 189 -5.73 -6.49 22.34
CA PRO A 189 -4.77 -6.88 23.36
C PRO A 189 -5.08 -8.25 23.97
N GLY A 190 -4.02 -9.01 24.25
CA GLY A 190 -4.11 -10.33 24.85
C GLY A 190 -2.75 -10.86 25.29
N ASP A 191 -2.62 -12.18 25.28
CA ASP A 191 -1.32 -12.81 25.46
C ASP A 191 -0.50 -12.82 24.15
N PHE A 192 0.78 -13.17 24.27
CA PHE A 192 1.67 -13.31 23.12
C PHE A 192 1.57 -14.68 22.43
N GLN A 193 0.45 -15.41 22.52
CA GLN A 193 0.26 -16.66 21.77
C GLN A 193 -0.22 -16.39 20.34
N LEU A 194 -0.42 -17.46 19.55
CA LEU A 194 -1.03 -17.37 18.22
C LEU A 194 -2.56 -17.36 18.27
N SER A 195 -3.14 -17.96 19.31
CA SER A 195 -4.59 -18.04 19.45
C SER A 195 -5.15 -16.69 19.86
N SER A 196 -6.21 -16.25 19.19
CA SER A 196 -6.98 -15.06 19.59
C SER A 196 -7.87 -15.30 20.82
N ALA A 197 -7.92 -16.52 21.35
CA ALA A 197 -8.73 -16.84 22.53
C ALA A 197 -8.26 -16.12 23.81
N GLY A 198 -6.99 -15.73 23.86
CA GLY A 198 -6.44 -14.93 24.95
C GLY A 198 -6.65 -13.42 24.80
N CYS A 199 -7.21 -12.96 23.68
CA CYS A 199 -7.51 -11.54 23.46
C CYS A 199 -8.82 -11.15 24.13
N ALA A 200 -8.81 -10.05 24.87
CA ALA A 200 -9.97 -9.64 25.66
C ALA A 200 -11.13 -9.13 24.78
N ASN A 201 -10.84 -8.18 23.90
CA ASN A 201 -11.80 -7.59 22.97
C ASN A 201 -11.07 -7.06 21.73
N SER A 202 -11.72 -7.12 20.58
CA SER A 202 -11.23 -6.48 19.35
C SER A 202 -11.12 -4.97 19.51
N ALA A 203 -10.12 -4.38 18.86
CA ALA A 203 -9.78 -2.97 19.02
C ALA A 203 -9.97 -2.21 17.71
N LEU A 204 -10.58 -1.02 17.80
CA LEU A 204 -10.71 -0.06 16.71
C LEU A 204 -9.80 1.14 16.98
N TYR A 205 -8.97 1.47 15.99
CA TYR A 205 -8.11 2.65 16.00
C TYR A 205 -8.40 3.51 14.78
N ALA A 206 -8.28 4.82 14.91
CA ALA A 206 -8.32 5.73 13.77
C ALA A 206 -7.37 6.90 13.98
N ILE A 207 -6.67 7.35 12.94
CA ILE A 207 -5.78 8.50 12.98
C ILE A 207 -6.08 9.44 11.81
N VAL A 208 -6.05 10.73 12.09
CA VAL A 208 -6.17 11.79 11.09
C VAL A 208 -4.80 12.36 10.80
N ILE A 209 -4.42 12.35 9.54
CA ILE A 209 -3.13 12.82 9.05
C ILE A 209 -3.40 13.99 8.10
N GLU A 210 -2.92 15.17 8.46
CA GLU A 210 -3.05 16.35 7.60
C GLU A 210 -2.13 16.23 6.38
N SER A 211 -2.65 16.63 5.23
CA SER A 211 -1.89 16.74 3.99
C SER A 211 -2.41 17.96 3.21
N PRO A 212 -1.69 19.09 3.23
CA PRO A 212 -2.21 20.36 2.73
C PRO A 212 -2.43 20.38 1.21
N SER A 213 -1.76 19.50 0.46
CA SER A 213 -1.98 19.36 -0.98
C SER A 213 -1.72 17.93 -1.46
N LEU A 214 -2.52 17.52 -2.45
CA LEU A 214 -2.19 16.34 -3.25
C LEU A 214 -1.10 16.75 -4.26
N PRO A 215 0.01 15.99 -4.37
CA PRO A 215 1.04 16.29 -5.35
C PRO A 215 0.49 16.10 -6.77
N VAL A 216 0.85 17.01 -7.67
CA VAL A 216 0.60 16.82 -9.10
C VAL A 216 1.37 15.58 -9.55
N PRO A 217 0.70 14.58 -10.15
CA PRO A 217 1.34 13.32 -10.47
C PRO A 217 2.32 13.47 -11.64
N ALA A 218 3.61 13.52 -11.32
CA ALA A 218 4.66 13.40 -12.33
C ALA A 218 4.81 11.95 -12.81
N GLY A 219 5.24 11.77 -14.07
CA GLY A 219 5.57 10.47 -14.64
C GLY A 219 6.63 9.73 -13.83
N CYS A 220 6.48 8.41 -13.67
CA CYS A 220 7.46 7.59 -12.95
C CYS A 220 7.91 6.34 -13.71
N LYS A 221 9.07 5.83 -13.30
CA LYS A 221 9.52 4.47 -13.60
C LYS A 221 8.93 3.49 -12.59
N VAL A 222 8.58 2.28 -13.02
CA VAL A 222 8.24 1.15 -12.13
C VAL A 222 9.10 -0.06 -12.47
N ILE A 223 9.23 -0.98 -11.53
CA ILE A 223 10.11 -2.16 -11.63
C ILE A 223 9.26 -3.43 -11.48
N THR A 224 9.53 -4.48 -12.23
CA THR A 224 8.95 -5.80 -11.95
C THR A 224 9.56 -6.35 -10.67
N SER A 225 8.75 -6.59 -9.64
CA SER A 225 9.25 -6.99 -8.33
C SER A 225 9.64 -8.46 -8.30
N SER A 226 10.78 -8.78 -7.67
CA SER A 226 11.15 -10.18 -7.37
C SER A 226 10.57 -10.66 -6.04
N ILE A 227 10.08 -9.74 -5.20
CA ILE A 227 9.34 -10.07 -3.98
C ILE A 227 8.01 -10.71 -4.36
N PRO A 228 7.68 -11.91 -3.84
CA PRO A 228 6.45 -12.58 -4.20
C PRO A 228 5.22 -11.80 -3.70
N ILE A 229 4.18 -11.77 -4.52
CA ILE A 229 2.87 -11.26 -4.10
C ILE A 229 2.31 -12.13 -2.98
N LYS A 230 1.44 -11.53 -2.16
CA LYS A 230 0.60 -12.30 -1.23
C LYS A 230 -0.28 -13.27 -2.01
N SER A 231 -0.47 -14.49 -1.50
CA SER A 231 -1.47 -15.41 -2.05
C SER A 231 -2.85 -14.75 -2.09
N GLN A 232 -3.70 -15.21 -3.02
CA GLN A 232 -4.97 -14.58 -3.37
C GLN A 232 -5.83 -14.16 -2.16
N GLN A 233 -5.99 -15.04 -1.15
CA GLN A 233 -6.81 -14.77 0.03
C GLN A 233 -6.31 -13.57 0.85
N PHE A 234 -4.98 -13.40 0.95
CA PHE A 234 -4.37 -12.28 1.66
C PHE A 234 -4.21 -11.03 0.79
N ALA A 235 -4.12 -11.18 -0.54
CA ALA A 235 -4.02 -10.05 -1.47
C ALA A 235 -5.32 -9.25 -1.56
N VAL A 236 -6.48 -9.93 -1.62
CA VAL A 236 -7.78 -9.24 -1.70
C VAL A 236 -8.23 -8.63 -0.36
N MET A 237 -7.57 -9.00 0.74
CA MET A 237 -7.82 -8.51 2.10
C MET A 237 -6.90 -7.33 2.41
N LYS A 238 -7.45 -6.20 2.84
CA LYS A 238 -6.64 -5.06 3.27
C LYS A 238 -6.14 -5.24 4.71
N SER A 239 -5.21 -6.18 4.90
CA SER A 239 -4.61 -6.53 6.20
C SER A 239 -3.38 -5.67 6.53
N VAL A 240 -2.91 -5.72 7.78
CA VAL A 240 -1.66 -5.06 8.19
C VAL A 240 -0.39 -5.84 7.83
N ASN A 241 -0.52 -7.00 7.19
CA ASN A 241 0.61 -7.83 6.74
C ASN A 241 1.27 -7.18 5.50
N TYR A 242 2.03 -6.12 5.75
CA TYR A 242 2.59 -5.21 4.75
C TYR A 242 4.10 -5.36 4.54
N LEU A 243 4.74 -6.35 5.16
CA LEU A 243 6.16 -6.62 4.90
C LEU A 243 6.44 -6.87 3.40
N PRO A 244 5.67 -7.71 2.67
CA PRO A 244 5.85 -7.84 1.22
C PRO A 244 5.71 -6.49 0.49
N ASN A 245 4.69 -5.70 0.84
CA ASN A 245 4.45 -4.38 0.26
C ASN A 245 5.66 -3.44 0.48
N ALA A 246 6.21 -3.43 1.70
CA ALA A 246 7.37 -2.63 2.06
C ALA A 246 8.62 -3.07 1.27
N LEU A 247 8.89 -4.37 1.19
CA LEU A 247 10.03 -4.90 0.44
C LEU A 247 9.92 -4.60 -1.06
N THR A 248 8.73 -4.73 -1.64
CA THR A 248 8.47 -4.35 -3.05
C THR A 248 8.64 -2.86 -3.31
N LYS A 249 8.28 -2.02 -2.34
CA LYS A 249 8.53 -0.58 -2.42
C LYS A 249 10.03 -0.29 -2.41
N VAL A 250 10.76 -0.86 -1.46
CA VAL A 250 12.22 -0.72 -1.33
C VAL A 250 12.94 -1.21 -2.59
N GLU A 251 12.62 -2.41 -3.08
CA GLU A 251 13.22 -2.96 -4.29
C GLU A 251 12.99 -2.05 -5.50
N GLY A 252 11.78 -1.49 -5.62
CA GLY A 252 11.48 -0.53 -6.68
C GLY A 252 12.37 0.71 -6.62
N GLU A 253 12.56 1.27 -5.42
CA GLU A 253 13.39 2.46 -5.19
C GLU A 253 14.88 2.19 -5.45
N GLU A 254 15.40 1.06 -4.96
CA GLU A 254 16.80 0.64 -5.17
C GLU A 254 17.14 0.46 -6.65
N ASN A 255 16.15 0.11 -7.48
CA ASN A 255 16.29 -0.05 -8.93
C ASN A 255 15.87 1.21 -9.72
N GLY A 256 15.79 2.37 -9.03
CA GLY A 256 15.52 3.68 -9.62
C GLY A 256 14.07 3.91 -10.06
N GLY A 257 13.15 3.06 -9.62
CA GLY A 257 11.71 3.20 -9.82
C GLY A 257 11.01 3.87 -8.64
N PHE A 258 9.73 4.16 -8.83
CA PHE A 258 8.84 4.66 -7.78
C PHE A 258 8.31 3.53 -6.89
N THR A 259 8.14 2.33 -7.43
CA THR A 259 7.70 1.11 -6.71
C THR A 259 7.96 -0.11 -7.59
N GLY A 260 7.97 -1.30 -6.99
CA GLY A 260 7.77 -2.55 -7.72
C GLY A 260 6.31 -2.79 -8.13
N ILE A 261 6.11 -3.57 -9.19
CA ILE A 261 4.87 -4.15 -9.72
C ILE A 261 4.96 -5.66 -9.52
N TRP A 262 3.96 -6.22 -8.86
CA TRP A 262 3.84 -7.66 -8.71
C TRP A 262 3.24 -8.33 -9.95
N LEU A 263 3.66 -9.58 -10.12
CA LEU A 263 2.98 -10.56 -10.95
C LEU A 263 2.26 -11.55 -10.03
N ASP A 264 1.17 -12.13 -10.53
CA ASP A 264 0.49 -13.24 -9.85
C ASP A 264 1.22 -14.56 -10.08
N GLU A 265 0.71 -15.64 -9.47
CA GLU A 265 1.29 -16.99 -9.59
C GLU A 265 1.24 -17.57 -11.02
N GLU A 266 0.53 -16.92 -11.94
CA GLU A 266 0.42 -17.28 -13.36
C GLU A 266 1.18 -16.29 -14.27
N ASP A 267 2.09 -15.49 -13.70
CA ASP A 267 2.88 -14.46 -14.38
C ASP A 267 2.06 -13.33 -15.05
N PHE A 268 0.79 -13.16 -14.68
CA PHE A 268 -0.01 -12.00 -15.09
C PHE A 268 0.26 -10.81 -14.19
N VAL A 269 0.08 -9.61 -14.74
CA VAL A 269 0.24 -8.37 -13.98
C VAL A 269 -0.80 -8.29 -12.86
N ALA A 270 -0.32 -8.06 -11.64
CA ALA A 270 -1.17 -7.91 -10.46
C ALA A 270 -1.31 -6.42 -10.08
N GLU A 271 -0.59 -5.96 -9.05
CA GLU A 271 -0.67 -4.59 -8.54
C GLU A 271 0.70 -4.09 -8.04
N GLY A 272 0.82 -2.80 -7.74
CA GLY A 272 1.99 -2.24 -7.07
C GLY A 272 1.93 -2.40 -5.55
N SER A 273 2.98 -1.96 -4.86
CA SER A 273 3.12 -2.11 -3.39
C SER A 273 1.95 -1.55 -2.57
N ASN A 274 1.19 -0.56 -3.04
CA ASN A 274 -0.03 -0.09 -2.37
C ASN A 274 -1.04 0.56 -3.33
N MET A 275 -0.96 0.23 -4.62
CA MET A 275 -1.72 0.85 -5.71
C MET A 275 -2.08 -0.19 -6.75
N ASN A 276 -3.28 -0.11 -7.34
CA ASN A 276 -3.60 -0.89 -8.53
C ASN A 276 -2.85 -0.33 -9.76
N VAL A 277 -2.81 -1.11 -10.84
CA VAL A 277 -2.29 -0.67 -12.13
C VAL A 277 -3.41 -0.58 -13.17
N GLY A 278 -3.28 0.35 -14.11
CA GLY A 278 -4.15 0.46 -15.27
C GLY A 278 -3.36 0.75 -16.54
N PHE A 279 -3.92 0.36 -17.67
CA PHE A 279 -3.31 0.46 -18.99
C PHE A 279 -4.29 1.07 -19.98
N VAL A 280 -3.79 1.86 -20.92
CA VAL A 280 -4.53 2.23 -22.13
C VAL A 280 -3.94 1.45 -23.28
N THR A 281 -4.72 0.56 -23.87
CA THR A 281 -4.26 -0.27 -24.99
C THR A 281 -4.14 0.56 -26.28
N GLN A 282 -3.48 -0.02 -27.29
CA GLN A 282 -3.40 0.58 -28.64
C GLN A 282 -4.79 0.75 -29.28
N SER A 283 -5.78 -0.08 -28.90
CA SER A 283 -7.17 0.06 -29.32
C SER A 283 -7.95 1.10 -28.52
N LYS A 284 -7.28 1.90 -27.67
CA LYS A 284 -7.86 2.91 -26.77
C LYS A 284 -8.82 2.35 -25.72
N GLU A 285 -8.60 1.12 -25.28
CA GLU A 285 -9.35 0.53 -24.17
C GLU A 285 -8.64 0.83 -22.84
N LEU A 286 -9.38 1.23 -21.81
CA LEU A 286 -8.87 1.26 -20.44
C LEU A 286 -8.97 -0.15 -19.83
N LEU A 287 -7.82 -0.75 -19.55
CA LEU A 287 -7.68 -2.11 -19.07
C LEU A 287 -7.05 -2.12 -17.67
N MET A 288 -7.65 -2.86 -16.74
CA MET A 288 -7.05 -3.16 -15.44
C MET A 288 -7.00 -4.67 -15.18
N PRO A 289 -6.03 -5.18 -14.41
CA PRO A 289 -6.08 -6.55 -13.92
C PRO A 289 -7.37 -6.86 -13.14
N ARG A 290 -7.71 -8.15 -13.04
CA ARG A 290 -8.90 -8.59 -12.28
C ARG A 290 -8.69 -8.40 -10.78
N PHE A 291 -9.75 -8.00 -10.09
CA PHE A 291 -9.76 -7.76 -8.64
C PHE A 291 -9.94 -9.02 -7.79
N ASP A 292 -9.82 -10.22 -8.39
CA ASP A 292 -9.91 -11.49 -7.70
C ASP A 292 -8.57 -11.94 -7.09
N LYS A 293 -7.43 -11.40 -7.57
CA LYS A 293 -6.07 -11.69 -7.07
C LYS A 293 -5.32 -10.49 -6.50
N ILE A 294 -5.95 -9.32 -6.50
CA ILE A 294 -5.38 -8.06 -6.00
C ILE A 294 -6.40 -7.33 -5.14
N LEU A 295 -5.96 -6.28 -4.46
CA LEU A 295 -6.89 -5.49 -3.68
C LEU A 295 -7.95 -4.85 -4.60
N SER A 296 -9.23 -5.05 -4.25
CA SER A 296 -10.36 -4.31 -4.83
C SER A 296 -10.29 -2.82 -4.44
N GLY A 297 -9.44 -2.05 -5.11
CA GLY A 297 -9.20 -0.63 -4.84
C GLY A 297 -10.45 0.24 -4.99
N CYS A 298 -10.86 1.01 -3.96
CA CYS A 298 -11.95 1.98 -4.09
C CYS A 298 -11.64 3.01 -5.18
N THR A 299 -10.45 3.62 -5.12
CA THR A 299 -9.97 4.58 -6.14
C THR A 299 -9.95 3.98 -7.55
N ALA A 300 -9.50 2.73 -7.73
CA ALA A 300 -9.52 2.07 -9.03
C ALA A 300 -10.95 1.85 -9.56
N LYS A 301 -11.87 1.37 -8.72
CA LYS A 301 -13.29 1.23 -9.07
C LYS A 301 -13.93 2.57 -9.41
N ARG A 302 -13.56 3.64 -8.70
CA ARG A 302 -14.06 4.99 -8.96
C ARG A 302 -13.52 5.54 -10.28
N VAL A 303 -12.23 5.35 -10.57
CA VAL A 303 -11.62 5.67 -11.86
C VAL A 303 -12.32 4.94 -13.00
N LEU A 304 -12.61 3.64 -12.88
CA LEU A 304 -13.37 2.89 -13.89
C LEU A 304 -14.79 3.47 -14.09
N THR A 305 -15.42 3.96 -13.03
CA THR A 305 -16.73 4.62 -13.11
C THR A 305 -16.65 5.95 -13.86
N LEU A 306 -15.67 6.78 -13.53
CA LEU A 306 -15.45 8.10 -14.15
C LEU A 306 -14.99 7.97 -15.61
N ALA A 307 -14.20 6.94 -15.94
CA ALA A 307 -13.73 6.66 -17.28
C ALA A 307 -14.86 6.45 -18.30
N LYS A 308 -16.08 6.12 -17.85
CA LYS A 308 -17.26 6.02 -18.73
C LYS A 308 -17.55 7.33 -19.46
N GLN A 309 -17.19 8.48 -18.88
CA GLN A 309 -17.29 9.78 -19.54
C GLN A 309 -16.34 9.85 -20.75
N LEU A 310 -15.11 9.38 -20.59
CA LEU A 310 -14.12 9.32 -21.67
C LEU A 310 -14.52 8.35 -22.78
N VAL A 311 -15.26 7.28 -22.45
CA VAL A 311 -15.86 6.39 -23.47
C VAL A 311 -16.97 7.12 -24.23
N ALA A 312 -17.88 7.81 -23.52
CA ALA A 312 -18.97 8.57 -24.15
C ALA A 312 -18.44 9.69 -25.07
N ASP A 313 -17.32 10.31 -24.70
CA ASP A 313 -16.66 11.38 -25.47
C ASP A 313 -15.76 10.84 -26.60
N GLY A 314 -15.72 9.52 -26.81
CA GLY A 314 -14.92 8.86 -27.85
C GLY A 314 -13.41 8.93 -27.64
N ARG A 315 -12.95 9.27 -26.42
CA ARG A 315 -11.53 9.26 -26.04
C ARG A 315 -11.03 7.86 -25.71
N LEU A 316 -11.92 7.01 -25.20
CA LEU A 316 -11.70 5.58 -24.99
C LEU A 316 -12.70 4.78 -25.83
N SER A 317 -12.29 3.62 -26.33
CA SER A 317 -13.16 2.67 -27.05
C SER A 317 -13.96 1.77 -26.09
N GLY A 318 -13.49 1.59 -24.86
CA GLY A 318 -14.10 0.72 -23.87
C GLY A 318 -13.33 0.66 -22.56
N ILE A 319 -13.88 -0.10 -21.63
CA ILE A 319 -13.30 -0.36 -20.31
C ILE A 319 -13.43 -1.85 -20.03
N SER A 320 -12.36 -2.51 -19.61
CA SER A 320 -12.42 -3.91 -19.19
C SER A 320 -11.51 -4.24 -18.01
N SER A 321 -11.80 -5.38 -17.40
CA SER A 321 -10.96 -5.99 -16.37
C SER A 321 -10.73 -7.45 -16.69
N ARG A 322 -9.48 -7.80 -16.99
CA ARG A 322 -9.05 -9.17 -17.37
C ARG A 322 -7.57 -9.35 -17.03
N ASN A 323 -7.08 -10.58 -17.18
CA ASN A 323 -5.66 -10.84 -17.07
C ASN A 323 -4.90 -10.03 -18.14
N VAL A 324 -3.79 -9.44 -17.73
CA VAL A 324 -2.89 -8.65 -18.57
C VAL A 324 -1.52 -9.32 -18.49
N SER A 325 -0.93 -9.70 -19.62
CA SER A 325 0.44 -10.20 -19.63
C SER A 325 1.42 -9.04 -19.47
N VAL A 326 2.63 -9.32 -18.96
CA VAL A 326 3.68 -8.29 -18.88
C VAL A 326 3.99 -7.70 -20.26
N GLN A 327 4.00 -8.53 -21.30
CA GLN A 327 4.23 -8.09 -22.68
C GLN A 327 3.13 -7.13 -23.15
N GLU A 328 1.86 -7.44 -22.88
CA GLU A 328 0.75 -6.57 -23.23
C GLU A 328 0.80 -5.25 -22.46
N GLY A 329 1.04 -5.30 -21.14
CA GLY A 329 1.14 -4.11 -20.31
C GLY A 329 2.30 -3.19 -20.72
N LYS A 330 3.45 -3.76 -21.10
CA LYS A 330 4.60 -3.00 -21.61
C LYS A 330 4.40 -2.45 -23.03
N ALA A 331 3.51 -3.05 -23.82
CA ALA A 331 3.15 -2.60 -25.16
C ALA A 331 2.00 -1.57 -25.19
N ALA A 332 1.42 -1.25 -24.04
CA ALA A 332 0.33 -0.28 -23.90
C ALA A 332 0.75 1.14 -24.32
N ASP A 333 -0.22 1.94 -24.78
CA ASP A 333 -0.03 3.36 -25.11
C ASP A 333 0.20 4.19 -23.84
N GLU A 334 -0.45 3.82 -22.73
CA GLU A 334 -0.25 4.44 -21.42
C GLU A 334 -0.30 3.39 -20.32
N MET A 335 0.41 3.63 -19.22
CA MET A 335 0.32 2.89 -17.97
C MET A 335 0.16 3.87 -16.81
N MET A 336 -0.54 3.48 -15.75
CA MET A 336 -0.74 4.32 -14.57
C MET A 336 -0.85 3.50 -13.27
N LEU A 337 -0.43 4.09 -12.16
CA LEU A 337 -0.68 3.62 -10.81
C LEU A 337 -1.93 4.32 -10.25
N ILE A 338 -2.76 3.58 -9.51
CA ILE A 338 -4.03 4.09 -8.99
C ILE A 338 -4.17 3.76 -7.50
N GLY A 339 -4.34 4.77 -6.66
CA GLY A 339 -4.51 4.57 -5.21
C GLY A 339 -4.83 5.85 -4.43
N SER A 340 -5.46 5.72 -3.26
CA SER A 340 -6.02 6.85 -2.51
C SER A 340 -5.01 7.95 -2.13
N GLY A 341 -3.72 7.63 -2.03
CA GLY A 341 -2.67 8.60 -1.71
C GLY A 341 -2.04 9.32 -2.92
N ILE A 342 -2.24 8.80 -4.14
CA ILE A 342 -1.64 9.34 -5.38
C ILE A 342 -2.68 9.63 -6.46
N LEU A 343 -3.93 9.22 -6.24
CA LEU A 343 -5.03 9.17 -7.20
C LEU A 343 -4.68 8.38 -8.46
N VAL A 344 -4.25 9.05 -9.52
CA VAL A 344 -3.78 8.45 -10.78
C VAL A 344 -2.40 9.03 -11.08
N LYS A 345 -1.38 8.16 -11.17
CA LYS A 345 0.00 8.54 -11.44
C LYS A 345 0.50 7.91 -12.73
N PRO A 346 0.87 8.69 -13.76
CA PRO A 346 1.38 8.13 -15.02
C PRO A 346 2.68 7.35 -14.81
N VAL A 347 2.80 6.22 -15.51
CA VAL A 347 4.02 5.42 -15.61
C VAL A 347 4.58 5.58 -17.01
N VAL A 348 5.79 6.10 -17.11
CA VAL A 348 6.46 6.40 -18.40
C VAL A 348 7.49 5.33 -18.78
N GLN A 349 7.90 4.50 -17.83
CA GLN A 349 8.88 3.45 -18.02
C GLN A 349 8.58 2.28 -17.08
N TRP A 350 8.66 1.06 -17.59
CA TRP A 350 8.59 -0.17 -16.81
C TRP A 350 9.81 -1.04 -17.10
N ASP A 351 10.62 -1.26 -16.06
CA ASP A 351 11.97 -1.84 -16.17
C ASP A 351 12.81 -0.99 -17.13
N ASP A 352 13.34 -1.59 -18.20
CA ASP A 352 14.12 -0.91 -19.22
C ASP A 352 13.27 -0.47 -20.43
N GLN A 353 11.95 -0.71 -20.41
CA GLN A 353 11.06 -0.41 -21.52
C GLN A 353 10.28 0.88 -21.29
N ILE A 354 10.37 1.79 -22.27
CA ILE A 354 9.56 3.01 -22.32
C ILE A 354 8.12 2.63 -22.65
N ILE A 355 7.17 3.19 -21.89
CA ILE A 355 5.74 3.02 -22.14
C ILE A 355 5.26 4.13 -23.09
N GLY A 356 4.57 3.73 -24.16
CA GLY A 356 4.06 4.65 -25.19
C GLY A 356 5.14 5.60 -25.71
N SER A 357 4.93 6.90 -25.48
CA SER A 357 5.85 7.96 -25.92
C SER A 357 6.95 8.32 -24.91
N GLY A 358 6.97 7.68 -23.74
CA GLY A 358 7.86 8.06 -22.61
C GLY A 358 7.49 9.37 -21.93
N LYS A 359 6.29 9.90 -22.22
CA LYS A 359 5.71 11.09 -21.58
C LYS A 359 4.45 10.70 -20.82
N GLU A 360 4.04 11.56 -19.90
CA GLU A 360 2.78 11.40 -19.17
C GLU A 360 1.60 11.32 -20.14
N GLY A 361 0.87 10.22 -20.08
CA GLY A 361 -0.23 9.95 -21.01
C GLY A 361 -1.44 10.87 -20.80
N PRO A 362 -2.10 11.33 -21.88
CA PRO A 362 -3.25 12.23 -21.78
C PRO A 362 -4.45 11.60 -21.07
N ILE A 363 -4.72 10.29 -21.23
CA ILE A 363 -5.83 9.64 -20.53
C ILE A 363 -5.54 9.57 -19.03
N ALA A 364 -4.33 9.21 -18.62
CA ALA A 364 -3.94 9.20 -17.21
C ALA A 364 -4.14 10.58 -16.55
N GLN A 365 -3.76 11.67 -17.25
CA GLN A 365 -3.98 13.04 -16.78
C GLN A 365 -5.48 13.40 -16.70
N MET A 366 -6.28 13.01 -17.71
CA MET A 366 -7.73 13.23 -17.68
C MET A 366 -8.38 12.47 -16.51
N LEU A 367 -8.00 11.22 -16.27
CA LEU A 367 -8.52 10.42 -15.16
C LEU A 367 -8.12 11.01 -13.80
N PHE A 368 -6.88 11.50 -13.66
CA PHE A 368 -6.45 12.25 -12.47
C PHE A 368 -7.34 13.46 -12.21
N ASN A 369 -7.57 14.29 -13.24
CA ASN A 369 -8.40 15.48 -13.11
C ASN A 369 -9.85 15.14 -12.79
N LEU A 370 -10.42 14.09 -13.42
CA LEU A 370 -11.78 13.63 -13.15
C LEU A 370 -11.96 13.19 -11.69
N ILE A 371 -11.04 12.39 -11.15
CA ILE A 371 -11.17 11.95 -9.76
C ILE A 371 -10.90 13.08 -8.77
N LEU A 372 -9.95 13.98 -9.08
CA LEU A 372 -9.70 15.15 -8.25
C LEU A 372 -10.93 16.07 -8.20
N GLU A 373 -11.59 16.29 -9.33
CA GLU A 373 -12.83 17.06 -9.39
C GLU A 373 -13.96 16.34 -8.65
N ASP A 374 -14.09 15.03 -8.82
CA ASP A 374 -15.08 14.23 -8.10
C ASP A 374 -14.88 14.26 -6.58
N MET A 375 -13.65 14.36 -6.09
CA MET A 375 -13.36 14.58 -4.67
C MET A 375 -13.77 15.98 -4.18
N ARG A 376 -13.69 16.99 -5.04
CA ARG A 376 -14.00 18.40 -4.72
C ARG A 376 -15.48 18.72 -4.81
N SER A 377 -16.17 18.19 -5.82
CA SER A 377 -17.52 18.61 -6.21
C SER A 377 -18.45 17.43 -6.54
N GLY A 378 -17.98 16.18 -6.40
CA GLY A 378 -18.78 14.99 -6.66
C GLY A 378 -20.04 14.89 -5.79
N PRO A 379 -20.95 13.96 -6.13
CA PRO A 379 -22.25 13.84 -5.48
C PRO A 379 -22.13 13.39 -4.01
N PRO A 380 -23.18 13.61 -3.19
CA PRO A 380 -23.20 13.16 -1.79
C PRO A 380 -22.96 11.66 -1.58
N SER A 381 -23.23 10.83 -2.60
CA SER A 381 -22.98 9.38 -2.56
C SER A 381 -21.51 8.98 -2.44
N VAL A 382 -20.58 9.90 -2.73
CA VAL A 382 -19.13 9.69 -2.62
C VAL A 382 -18.44 10.71 -1.71
N ARG A 383 -19.18 11.68 -1.16
CA ARG A 383 -18.65 12.74 -0.31
C ARG A 383 -19.52 12.89 0.93
N ILE A 384 -18.98 12.50 2.08
CA ILE A 384 -19.65 12.66 3.37
C ILE A 384 -19.14 13.95 4.02
N PRO A 385 -20.01 14.95 4.28
CA PRO A 385 -19.60 16.17 4.97
C PRO A 385 -19.24 15.85 6.42
N VAL A 386 -18.20 16.50 6.93
CA VAL A 386 -17.83 16.46 8.35
C VAL A 386 -18.33 17.74 9.03
N SER A 387 -18.99 17.58 10.18
CA SER A 387 -19.38 18.71 11.03
C SER A 387 -18.21 19.09 11.92
N TYR A 388 -17.45 20.12 11.53
CA TYR A 388 -16.26 20.61 12.25
C TYR A 388 -16.57 21.49 13.45
#